data_AF-A0A7D9EFV5-F1
#
_entry.id   AF-A0A7D9EFV5-F1
#
_cell.length_a   1.000
_cell.length_b   1.000
_cell.length_c   1.000
_cell.angle_alpha   90.00
_cell.angle_beta   90.00
_cell.angle_gamma   90.00
#
_symmetry.space_group_name_H-M   'P 1'
#
loop_
_entity.id
_entity.type
_entity.pdbx_description
1 polymer ?
#
loop_
_entity_poly.entity_id
_entity_poly.type
_entity_poly.pdbx_seq_one_letter_code
_entity_poly.pdbx_strand_id
1 'polypeptide(L)'
;MELDEESADTAVHLDVLTVSMALAQSASYLQKCQLYLYLYKTAHNQEPSSLSLPTPMMTVLRSDKRTAGKLYMLKDVMIFMKKNIPPMQALRQLTEIYQQLELIVQQKPTSNMRADNGAFTPPMDKLEQALDLIRDAISGAGYSFEDDVALAVNFATKDIYDKDKQKYEICLNTFKSCDDLVNVYVDLCERYPEIKVFVDPLLSHDREGFSKLNERIGGNCFVINQESFSNNPKVLRKTLKEGFVSGNVMKMENASTVPQLFQQLKAIEDCPRILFVSPNEVETHEHFMVDMAVAVQADFIVFGGPGRSDNIRKYNRLQAIEHELNVLNILVHKEPLIPLHTDAPTELESGENTT
;
A
#
# COMPACT_ATOMS: atom_id res chain seq x y z
N MET A 1 3.39 -22.56 23.18
CA MET A 1 2.18 -23.38 23.02
C MET A 1 0.94 -22.51 22.79
N GLU A 2 1.11 -21.30 22.22
CA GLU A 2 0.03 -20.36 21.86
C GLU A 2 -0.04 -20.12 20.33
N LEU A 3 0.81 -20.79 19.54
CA LEU A 3 0.86 -20.62 18.08
C LEU A 3 -0.23 -21.43 17.33
N ASP A 4 -0.85 -22.40 18.00
CA ASP A 4 -1.85 -23.28 17.37
C ASP A 4 -3.30 -22.75 17.51
N GLU A 5 -3.60 -21.90 18.49
CA GLU A 5 -4.95 -21.31 18.65
C GLU A 5 -5.21 -20.16 17.66
N GLU A 6 -4.19 -19.33 17.37
CA GLU A 6 -4.31 -18.20 16.44
C GLU A 6 -4.53 -18.68 14.98
N SER A 7 -3.95 -19.82 14.61
CA SER A 7 -4.09 -20.38 13.26
C SER A 7 -5.46 -21.01 12.98
N ALA A 8 -6.08 -21.62 13.99
CA ALA A 8 -7.42 -22.20 13.88
C ALA A 8 -8.52 -21.12 13.78
N ASP A 9 -8.40 -20.04 14.57
CA ASP A 9 -9.34 -18.92 14.52
C ASP A 9 -9.21 -18.17 13.17
N THR A 10 -7.97 -17.97 12.70
CA THR A 10 -7.70 -17.39 11.38
C THR A 10 -8.30 -18.23 10.24
N ALA A 11 -8.19 -19.56 10.29
CA ALA A 11 -8.78 -20.43 9.26
C ALA A 11 -10.31 -20.32 9.19
N VAL A 12 -10.99 -20.30 10.34
CA VAL A 12 -12.46 -20.12 10.40
C VAL A 12 -12.87 -18.74 9.87
N HIS A 13 -12.07 -17.70 10.13
CA HIS A 13 -12.33 -16.36 9.61
C HIS A 13 -12.29 -16.29 8.07
N LEU A 14 -11.33 -16.96 7.42
CA LEU A 14 -11.20 -16.95 5.96
C LEU A 14 -12.33 -17.72 5.26
N ASP A 15 -12.81 -18.82 5.85
CA ASP A 15 -13.92 -19.60 5.27
C ASP A 15 -15.21 -18.78 5.24
N VAL A 16 -15.53 -18.09 6.34
CA VAL A 16 -16.71 -17.22 6.42
C VAL A 16 -16.60 -16.05 5.44
N LEU A 17 -15.41 -15.46 5.29
CA LEU A 17 -15.17 -14.38 4.34
C LEU A 17 -15.39 -14.86 2.91
N THR A 18 -14.89 -16.05 2.58
CA THR A 18 -15.06 -16.67 1.25
C THR A 18 -16.54 -16.84 0.90
N VAL A 19 -17.34 -17.38 1.83
CA VAL A 19 -18.81 -17.50 1.65
C VAL A 19 -19.45 -16.11 1.51
N SER A 20 -19.04 -15.14 2.33
CA SER A 20 -19.55 -13.77 2.27
C SER A 20 -19.30 -13.10 0.91
N MET A 21 -18.10 -13.27 0.34
CA MET A 21 -17.75 -12.72 -0.97
C MET A 21 -18.54 -13.41 -2.09
N ALA A 22 -18.66 -14.74 -2.04
CA ALA A 22 -19.43 -15.51 -3.01
C ALA A 22 -20.93 -15.13 -3.00
N LEU A 23 -21.50 -14.86 -1.82
CA LEU A 23 -22.88 -14.37 -1.70
C LEU A 23 -23.05 -12.97 -2.31
N ALA A 24 -22.10 -12.06 -2.10
CA ALA A 24 -22.14 -10.72 -2.71
C ALA A 24 -22.06 -10.80 -4.24
N GLN A 25 -21.18 -11.65 -4.78
CA GLN A 25 -21.09 -11.92 -6.23
C GLN A 25 -22.37 -12.53 -6.80
N SER A 26 -22.95 -13.50 -6.10
CA SER A 26 -24.21 -14.13 -6.51
C SER A 26 -25.36 -13.13 -6.49
N ALA A 27 -25.41 -12.26 -5.47
CA ALA A 27 -26.43 -11.23 -5.36
C ALA A 27 -26.32 -10.18 -6.48
N SER A 28 -25.11 -9.73 -6.82
CA SER A 28 -24.91 -8.79 -7.94
C SER A 28 -25.35 -9.40 -9.28
N TYR A 29 -25.04 -10.68 -9.49
CA TYR A 29 -25.49 -11.42 -10.68
C TYR A 29 -27.01 -11.54 -10.76
N LEU A 30 -27.68 -11.90 -9.66
CA LEU A 30 -29.16 -11.98 -9.60
C LEU A 30 -29.83 -10.62 -9.83
N GLN A 31 -29.20 -9.53 -9.36
CA GLN A 31 -29.67 -8.16 -9.58
C GLN A 31 -29.27 -7.60 -10.95
N LYS A 32 -28.52 -8.35 -11.76
CA LYS A 32 -28.02 -7.94 -13.08
C LYS A 32 -27.21 -6.64 -13.04
N CYS A 33 -26.42 -6.46 -11.98
CA CYS A 33 -25.51 -5.32 -11.84
C CYS A 33 -24.07 -5.78 -11.64
N GLN A 34 -23.13 -4.88 -11.92
CA GLN A 34 -21.72 -5.13 -11.71
C GLN A 34 -21.40 -5.20 -10.22
N LEU A 35 -20.43 -6.03 -9.84
CA LEU A 35 -20.11 -6.28 -8.43
C LEU A 35 -19.71 -4.99 -7.69
N TYR A 36 -18.84 -4.14 -8.24
CA TYR A 36 -18.51 -2.85 -7.61
C TYR A 36 -19.71 -1.93 -7.40
N LEU A 37 -20.71 -1.93 -8.31
CA LEU A 37 -21.94 -1.15 -8.13
C LEU A 37 -22.79 -1.73 -6.99
N TYR A 38 -22.93 -3.06 -6.95
CA TYR A 38 -23.61 -3.76 -5.87
C TYR A 38 -22.97 -3.47 -4.51
N LEU A 39 -21.63 -3.56 -4.43
CA LEU A 39 -20.87 -3.28 -3.22
C LEU A 39 -20.99 -1.81 -2.82
N TYR A 40 -20.89 -0.88 -3.77
CA TYR A 40 -21.08 0.55 -3.51
C TYR A 40 -22.46 0.81 -2.91
N LYS A 41 -23.52 0.30 -3.57
CA LYS A 41 -24.89 0.44 -3.09
C LYS A 41 -25.08 -0.14 -1.69
N THR A 42 -24.46 -1.28 -1.42
CA THR A 42 -24.52 -1.94 -0.10
C THR A 42 -23.79 -1.13 0.97
N ALA A 43 -22.64 -0.53 0.65
CA ALA A 43 -21.86 0.27 1.58
C ALA A 43 -22.53 1.63 1.88
N HIS A 44 -23.05 2.29 0.83
CA HIS A 44 -23.50 3.68 0.90
C HIS A 44 -25.03 3.85 0.94
N ASN A 45 -25.79 2.77 0.76
CA ASN A 45 -27.26 2.75 0.66
C ASN A 45 -27.82 3.65 -0.46
N GLN A 46 -27.04 3.87 -1.53
CA GLN A 46 -27.44 4.68 -2.69
C GLN A 46 -26.68 4.25 -3.95
N GLU A 47 -27.23 4.56 -5.12
CA GLU A 47 -26.51 4.41 -6.39
C GLU A 47 -25.48 5.54 -6.54
N PRO A 48 -24.30 5.28 -7.13
CA PRO A 48 -23.32 6.33 -7.37
C PRO A 48 -23.76 7.23 -8.53
N SER A 49 -23.68 8.55 -8.34
CA SER A 49 -23.77 9.51 -9.45
C SER A 49 -22.49 9.57 -10.27
N SER A 50 -21.35 9.27 -9.63
CA SER A 50 -20.01 9.26 -10.21
C SER A 50 -19.11 8.33 -9.40
N LEU A 51 -18.15 7.69 -10.06
CA LEU A 51 -17.13 6.87 -9.41
C LEU A 51 -15.75 7.21 -9.96
N SER A 52 -14.78 7.25 -9.06
CA SER A 52 -13.36 7.27 -9.42
C SER A 52 -12.76 5.87 -9.29
N LEU A 53 -11.64 5.67 -9.97
CA LEU A 53 -10.79 4.49 -9.81
C LEU A 53 -9.60 4.83 -8.91
N PRO A 54 -9.14 3.87 -8.08
CA PRO A 54 -7.97 4.07 -7.23
C PRO A 54 -6.68 4.19 -8.06
N THR A 55 -5.69 4.91 -7.52
CA THR A 55 -4.36 5.00 -8.13
C THR A 55 -3.64 3.65 -8.00
N PRO A 56 -3.21 3.02 -9.10
CA PRO A 56 -2.53 1.74 -9.05
C PRO A 56 -1.09 1.91 -8.55
N MET A 57 -0.71 1.08 -7.57
CA MET A 57 0.67 0.87 -7.15
C MET A 57 1.13 -0.53 -7.56
N MET A 58 2.38 -0.67 -8.01
CA MET A 58 2.94 -1.96 -8.40
C MET A 58 4.16 -2.29 -7.56
N THR A 59 4.14 -3.45 -6.90
CA THR A 59 5.28 -4.02 -6.18
C THR A 59 6.32 -4.55 -7.16
N VAL A 60 7.55 -4.02 -7.08
CA VAL A 60 8.63 -4.29 -8.04
C VAL A 60 9.83 -5.01 -7.43
N LEU A 61 10.20 -4.70 -6.18
CA LEU A 61 11.35 -5.28 -5.49
C LEU A 61 10.99 -5.75 -4.07
N ARG A 62 11.71 -6.75 -3.58
CA ARG A 62 11.71 -7.20 -2.19
C ARG A 62 13.13 -7.53 -1.73
N SER A 63 13.45 -7.15 -0.49
CA SER A 63 14.69 -7.46 0.21
C SER A 63 14.42 -7.64 1.72
N ASP A 64 14.01 -8.84 2.09
CA ASP A 64 13.77 -9.23 3.48
C ASP A 64 14.64 -10.44 3.88
N LYS A 65 14.51 -10.92 5.12
CA LYS A 65 15.27 -12.08 5.63
C LYS A 65 15.11 -13.38 4.82
N ARG A 66 14.09 -13.47 3.96
CA ARG A 66 13.83 -14.63 3.08
C ARG A 66 14.51 -14.48 1.71
N THR A 67 15.04 -13.31 1.41
CA THR A 67 15.74 -13.01 0.15
C THR A 67 17.25 -13.23 0.27
N ALA A 68 17.92 -13.36 -0.88
CA ALA A 68 19.37 -13.38 -0.92
C ALA A 68 19.94 -11.98 -0.61
N GLY A 69 21.16 -11.92 -0.09
CA GLY A 69 21.82 -10.67 0.29
C GLY A 69 21.76 -10.40 1.80
N LYS A 70 22.09 -9.17 2.20
CA LYS A 70 22.20 -8.76 3.60
C LYS A 70 21.19 -7.69 4.00
N LEU A 71 20.47 -7.07 3.08
CA LEU A 71 19.45 -6.06 3.38
C LEU A 71 18.12 -6.75 3.73
N TYR A 72 17.60 -6.49 4.93
CA TYR A 72 16.43 -7.19 5.47
C TYR A 72 15.18 -6.32 5.64
N MET A 73 15.32 -5.00 5.54
CA MET A 73 14.25 -4.09 5.94
C MET A 73 13.18 -3.82 4.87
N LEU A 74 13.37 -4.19 3.60
CA LEU A 74 12.47 -3.83 2.51
C LEU A 74 11.51 -5.00 2.18
N LYS A 75 10.36 -5.09 2.85
CA LYS A 75 9.35 -6.12 2.57
C LYS A 75 8.84 -6.01 1.14
N ASP A 76 8.45 -4.81 0.72
CA ASP A 76 8.04 -4.52 -0.65
C ASP A 76 8.41 -3.08 -1.02
N VAL A 77 9.02 -2.89 -2.19
CA VAL A 77 9.18 -1.58 -2.81
C VAL A 77 8.19 -1.48 -3.97
N MET A 78 7.37 -0.44 -3.94
CA MET A 78 6.28 -0.19 -4.86
C MET A 78 6.51 1.10 -5.64
N ILE A 79 6.07 1.13 -6.90
CA ILE A 79 6.07 2.31 -7.77
C ILE A 79 4.64 2.71 -8.12
N PHE A 80 4.41 4.01 -8.28
CA PHE A 80 3.15 4.53 -8.81
C PHE A 80 3.38 5.83 -9.60
N MET A 81 2.46 6.13 -10.53
CA MET A 81 2.57 7.32 -11.37
C MET A 81 2.08 8.55 -10.60
N LYS A 82 2.86 9.63 -10.64
CA LYS A 82 2.51 10.93 -10.03
C LYS A 82 1.46 11.68 -10.84
N LYS A 83 1.49 11.51 -12.17
CA LYS A 83 0.68 12.28 -13.10
C LYS A 83 -0.80 11.89 -12.99
N ASN A 84 -1.68 12.87 -13.13
CA ASN A 84 -3.11 12.65 -13.29
C ASN A 84 -3.40 12.08 -14.68
N ILE A 85 -3.28 10.76 -14.79
CA ILE A 85 -3.54 9.99 -16.01
C ILE A 85 -4.57 8.89 -15.70
N PRO A 86 -5.29 8.37 -16.71
CA PRO A 86 -6.17 7.24 -16.52
C PRO A 86 -5.44 6.04 -15.88
N PRO A 87 -6.03 5.33 -14.90
CA PRO A 87 -5.40 4.21 -14.22
C PRO A 87 -4.86 3.13 -15.16
N MET A 88 -5.51 2.87 -16.29
CA MET A 88 -4.99 1.91 -17.26
C MET A 88 -3.75 2.42 -18.00
N GLN A 89 -3.67 3.73 -18.25
CA GLN A 89 -2.44 4.32 -18.73
C GLN A 89 -1.34 4.20 -17.67
N ALA A 90 -1.64 4.46 -16.40
CA ALA A 90 -0.68 4.27 -15.31
C ALA A 90 -0.19 2.81 -15.23
N LEU A 91 -1.08 1.82 -15.22
CA LEU A 91 -0.70 0.39 -15.19
C LEU A 91 0.19 -0.01 -16.38
N ARG A 92 -0.07 0.52 -17.57
CA ARG A 92 0.81 0.30 -18.74
C ARG A 92 2.22 0.83 -18.48
N GLN A 93 2.35 2.07 -17.99
CA GLN A 93 3.67 2.68 -17.71
C GLN A 93 4.41 1.94 -16.60
N LEU A 94 3.71 1.54 -15.53
CA LEU A 94 4.29 0.71 -14.46
C LEU A 94 4.78 -0.65 -15.00
N THR A 95 4.05 -1.25 -15.95
CA THR A 95 4.44 -2.51 -16.60
C THR A 95 5.67 -2.34 -17.49
N GLU A 96 5.79 -1.22 -18.21
CA GLU A 96 6.99 -0.88 -19.00
C GLU A 96 8.22 -0.76 -18.08
N ILE A 97 8.10 -0.09 -16.94
CA ILE A 97 9.16 0.02 -15.92
C ILE A 97 9.51 -1.36 -15.36
N TYR A 98 8.50 -2.18 -15.03
CA TYR A 98 8.71 -3.54 -14.54
C TYR A 98 9.47 -4.41 -15.54
N GLN A 99 9.17 -4.31 -16.83
CA GLN A 99 9.88 -5.04 -17.89
C GLN A 99 11.34 -4.58 -18.03
N GLN A 100 11.61 -3.27 -17.90
CA GLN A 100 12.99 -2.77 -17.88
C GLN A 100 13.77 -3.27 -16.66
N LEU A 101 13.12 -3.28 -15.49
CA LEU A 101 13.70 -3.86 -14.29
C LEU A 101 14.01 -5.35 -14.50
N GLU A 102 13.12 -6.10 -15.16
CA GLU A 102 13.37 -7.50 -15.51
C GLU A 102 14.65 -7.67 -16.33
N LEU A 103 14.83 -6.85 -17.38
CA LEU A 103 16.02 -6.90 -18.24
C LEU A 103 17.30 -6.61 -17.46
N ILE A 104 17.28 -5.61 -16.58
CA ILE A 104 18.43 -5.23 -15.75
C ILE A 104 18.77 -6.34 -14.76
N VAL A 105 17.75 -6.89 -14.09
CA VAL A 105 17.90 -7.94 -13.11
C VAL A 105 18.47 -9.19 -13.78
N GLN A 106 17.94 -9.62 -14.94
CA GLN A 106 18.39 -10.82 -15.68
C GLN A 106 19.87 -10.78 -16.12
N GLN A 107 20.48 -9.60 -16.24
CA GLN A 107 21.91 -9.49 -16.56
C GLN A 107 22.82 -9.91 -15.40
N LYS A 108 22.30 -9.99 -14.17
CA LYS A 108 23.06 -10.40 -12.99
C LYS A 108 22.98 -11.94 -12.83
N PRO A 109 24.10 -12.63 -12.51
CA PRO A 109 24.15 -14.09 -12.51
C PRO A 109 23.31 -14.81 -11.43
N THR A 110 22.65 -14.08 -10.52
CA THR A 110 22.01 -14.62 -9.29
C THR A 110 20.54 -14.23 -9.13
N SER A 111 19.84 -13.81 -10.18
CA SER A 111 18.77 -12.80 -10.02
C SER A 111 17.38 -13.16 -10.56
N ASN A 112 17.14 -14.36 -11.09
CA ASN A 112 15.82 -14.74 -11.62
C ASN A 112 14.78 -15.11 -10.53
N MET A 113 15.10 -14.87 -9.26
CA MET A 113 14.16 -15.14 -8.18
C MET A 113 13.09 -14.06 -8.12
N ARG A 114 11.84 -14.52 -8.01
CA ARG A 114 10.67 -13.68 -7.76
C ARG A 114 10.02 -14.09 -6.46
N ALA A 115 9.48 -13.12 -5.75
CA ALA A 115 8.62 -13.33 -4.61
C ALA A 115 7.25 -13.90 -5.03
N ASP A 116 6.47 -14.33 -4.04
CA ASP A 116 5.08 -14.76 -4.17
C ASP A 116 4.17 -13.72 -4.84
N ASN A 117 4.38 -12.44 -4.56
CA ASN A 117 3.66 -11.32 -5.18
C ASN A 117 4.23 -10.93 -6.56
N GLY A 118 5.24 -11.64 -7.08
CA GLY A 118 5.84 -11.38 -8.37
C GLY A 118 6.96 -10.33 -8.38
N ALA A 119 7.31 -9.67 -7.27
CA ALA A 119 8.46 -8.77 -7.23
C ALA A 119 9.80 -9.49 -7.41
N PHE A 120 10.80 -8.79 -7.96
CA PHE A 120 12.16 -9.32 -8.07
C PHE A 120 12.86 -9.29 -6.72
N THR A 121 13.70 -10.29 -6.48
CA THR A 121 14.49 -10.43 -5.23
C THR A 121 15.99 -10.54 -5.53
N PRO A 122 16.61 -9.57 -6.24
CA PRO A 122 18.04 -9.60 -6.47
C PRO A 122 18.79 -9.46 -5.13
N PRO A 123 19.98 -10.08 -4.99
CA PRO A 123 20.73 -9.93 -3.76
C PRO A 123 21.16 -8.49 -3.55
N MET A 124 20.78 -7.92 -2.41
CA MET A 124 21.10 -6.55 -2.02
C MET A 124 21.72 -6.52 -0.63
N ASP A 125 22.77 -5.73 -0.48
CA ASP A 125 23.49 -5.52 0.78
C ASP A 125 23.18 -4.14 1.39
N LYS A 126 22.69 -3.20 0.58
CA LYS A 126 22.38 -1.82 0.99
C LYS A 126 21.13 -1.31 0.29
N LEU A 127 20.43 -0.39 0.95
CA LEU A 127 19.19 0.19 0.44
C LEU A 127 19.39 0.97 -0.87
N GLU A 128 20.51 1.67 -1.00
CA GLU A 128 20.91 2.41 -2.21
C GLU A 128 20.78 1.55 -3.47
N GLN A 129 21.14 0.26 -3.37
CA GLN A 129 21.12 -0.65 -4.52
C GLN A 129 19.70 -0.92 -5.03
N ALA A 130 18.70 -0.94 -4.14
CA ALA A 130 17.31 -1.08 -4.52
C ALA A 130 16.83 0.15 -5.29
N LEU A 131 17.19 1.34 -4.80
CA LEU A 131 16.80 2.61 -5.41
C LEU A 131 17.51 2.84 -6.75
N ASP A 132 18.81 2.52 -6.84
CA ASP A 132 19.57 2.59 -8.09
C ASP A 132 18.95 1.67 -9.17
N LEU A 133 18.60 0.43 -8.80
CA LEU A 133 17.94 -0.51 -9.73
C LEU A 133 16.61 0.03 -10.26
N ILE A 134 15.79 0.61 -9.38
CA ILE A 134 14.51 1.19 -9.80
C ILE A 134 14.73 2.44 -10.65
N ARG A 135 15.71 3.30 -10.31
CA ARG A 135 16.06 4.48 -11.09
C ARG A 135 16.48 4.11 -12.51
N ASP A 136 17.33 3.10 -12.65
CA ASP A 136 17.80 2.60 -13.94
C ASP A 136 16.64 2.03 -14.77
N ALA A 137 15.72 1.29 -14.14
CA ALA A 137 14.52 0.75 -14.80
C ALA A 137 13.56 1.85 -15.26
N ILE A 138 13.32 2.86 -14.42
CA ILE A 138 12.50 4.03 -14.73
C ILE A 138 13.10 4.79 -15.92
N SER A 139 14.40 5.06 -15.86
CA SER A 139 15.12 5.76 -16.93
C SER A 139 15.12 4.95 -18.24
N GLY A 140 15.32 3.64 -18.16
CA GLY A 140 15.27 2.73 -19.31
C GLY A 140 13.89 2.64 -19.96
N ALA A 141 12.83 2.91 -19.19
CA ALA A 141 11.45 2.97 -19.70
C ALA A 141 11.08 4.36 -20.26
N GLY A 142 11.99 5.35 -20.17
CA GLY A 142 11.76 6.70 -20.65
C GLY A 142 10.99 7.60 -19.67
N TYR A 143 11.01 7.26 -18.37
CA TYR A 143 10.39 8.03 -17.29
C TYR A 143 11.45 8.58 -16.32
N SER A 144 11.01 9.39 -15.36
CA SER A 144 11.88 10.00 -14.34
C SER A 144 11.26 9.96 -12.94
N PHE A 145 12.10 10.01 -11.90
CA PHE A 145 11.60 10.16 -10.54
C PHE A 145 11.10 11.57 -10.27
N GLU A 146 11.66 12.56 -10.95
CA GLU A 146 11.33 13.96 -10.80
C GLU A 146 9.87 14.20 -11.20
N ASP A 147 9.49 13.78 -12.41
CA ASP A 147 8.21 14.17 -13.01
C ASP A 147 7.16 13.06 -13.05
N ASP A 148 7.58 11.78 -13.10
CA ASP A 148 6.68 10.70 -13.52
C ASP A 148 6.32 9.74 -12.39
N VAL A 149 7.31 9.28 -11.62
CA VAL A 149 7.15 8.12 -10.73
C VAL A 149 7.48 8.46 -9.28
N ALA A 150 6.68 7.96 -8.35
CA ALA A 150 6.94 8.01 -6.91
C ALA A 150 7.06 6.59 -6.33
N LEU A 151 7.72 6.50 -5.18
CA LEU A 151 7.93 5.25 -4.45
C LEU A 151 7.06 5.14 -3.21
N ALA A 152 6.66 3.91 -2.92
CA ALA A 152 6.10 3.49 -1.65
C ALA A 152 6.93 2.32 -1.11
N VAL A 153 7.29 2.35 0.18
CA VAL A 153 8.13 1.32 0.81
C VAL A 153 7.38 0.68 1.97
N ASN A 154 7.15 -0.62 1.87
CA ASN A 154 6.67 -1.46 2.96
C ASN A 154 7.85 -2.09 3.67
N PHE A 155 7.98 -1.83 4.97
CA PHE A 155 9.11 -2.30 5.76
C PHE A 155 8.81 -3.66 6.41
N ALA A 156 9.81 -4.53 6.47
CA ALA A 156 9.71 -5.85 7.09
C ALA A 156 9.82 -5.80 8.62
N THR A 157 9.29 -4.74 9.24
CA THR A 157 9.61 -4.33 10.62
C THR A 157 9.38 -5.44 11.65
N LYS A 158 8.27 -6.16 11.52
CA LYS A 158 7.93 -7.32 12.37
C LYS A 158 8.95 -8.46 12.23
N ASP A 159 9.39 -8.75 11.00
CA ASP A 159 10.30 -9.85 10.69
C ASP A 159 11.75 -9.54 11.11
N ILE A 160 12.11 -8.25 11.15
CA ILE A 160 13.45 -7.80 11.54
C ILE A 160 13.59 -7.48 13.02
N TYR A 161 12.50 -7.46 13.80
CA TYR A 161 12.56 -7.19 15.23
C TYR A 161 13.08 -8.39 16.03
N ASP A 162 14.20 -8.20 16.73
CA ASP A 162 14.80 -9.15 17.67
C ASP A 162 14.28 -8.85 19.08
N LYS A 163 13.41 -9.74 19.59
CA LYS A 163 12.77 -9.58 20.91
C LYS A 163 13.77 -9.61 22.06
N ASP A 164 14.84 -10.39 21.95
CA ASP A 164 15.84 -10.56 23.01
C ASP A 164 16.72 -9.31 23.14
N LYS A 165 17.09 -8.71 22.00
CA LYS A 165 17.88 -7.48 21.95
C LYS A 165 17.04 -6.21 22.04
N GLN A 166 15.72 -6.32 21.84
CA GLN A 166 14.80 -5.18 21.69
C GLN A 166 15.25 -4.21 20.59
N LYS A 167 15.69 -4.75 19.45
CA LYS A 167 16.27 -3.98 18.33
C LYS A 167 15.84 -4.56 16.99
N TYR A 168 15.96 -3.76 15.94
CA TYR A 168 15.65 -4.12 14.56
C TYR A 168 16.91 -4.46 13.78
N GLU A 169 17.00 -5.65 13.22
CA GLU A 169 18.08 -6.09 12.35
C GLU A 169 17.83 -5.66 10.90
N ILE A 170 18.12 -4.39 10.59
CA ILE A 170 17.82 -3.81 9.26
C ILE A 170 18.67 -4.40 8.13
N CYS A 171 19.89 -4.84 8.47
CA CYS A 171 20.78 -5.61 7.63
C CYS A 171 21.45 -6.70 8.48
N LEU A 172 22.00 -7.74 7.85
CA LEU A 172 22.71 -8.83 8.53
C LEU A 172 23.68 -8.28 9.59
N ASN A 173 23.46 -8.70 10.85
CA ASN A 173 24.24 -8.27 12.02
C ASN A 173 24.26 -6.77 12.32
N THR A 174 23.35 -5.98 11.73
CA THR A 174 23.23 -4.53 11.95
C THR A 174 21.93 -4.22 12.66
N PHE A 175 22.04 -3.91 13.96
CA PHE A 175 20.88 -3.68 14.84
C PHE A 175 20.67 -2.19 15.12
N LYS A 176 19.41 -1.75 15.08
CA LYS A 176 18.98 -0.38 15.40
C LYS A 176 17.97 -0.41 16.53
N SER A 177 18.07 0.53 17.48
CA SER A 177 16.96 0.80 18.41
C SER A 177 15.79 1.44 17.66
N CYS A 178 14.63 1.59 18.30
CA CYS A 178 13.51 2.31 17.69
C CYS A 178 13.89 3.76 17.32
N ASP A 179 14.50 4.52 18.24
CA ASP A 179 14.91 5.90 17.96
C ASP A 179 15.96 5.98 16.84
N ASP A 180 16.91 5.03 16.78
CA ASP A 180 17.86 4.97 15.66
C ASP A 180 17.16 4.65 14.34
N LEU A 181 16.14 3.80 14.36
CA LEU A 181 15.40 3.41 13.17
C LEU A 181 14.55 4.57 12.64
N VAL A 182 13.93 5.35 13.53
CA VAL A 182 13.27 6.63 13.15
C VAL A 182 14.27 7.55 12.44
N ASN A 183 15.49 7.69 12.96
CA ASN A 183 16.52 8.51 12.32
C ASN A 183 16.94 7.97 10.94
N VAL A 184 17.02 6.65 10.78
CA VAL A 184 17.28 6.01 9.46
C VAL A 184 16.17 6.37 8.46
N TYR A 185 14.91 6.33 8.89
CA TYR A 185 13.78 6.68 8.01
C TYR A 185 13.71 8.16 7.65
N VAL A 186 14.09 9.06 8.57
CA VAL A 186 14.17 10.49 8.26
C VAL A 186 15.29 10.76 7.25
N ASP A 187 16.50 10.22 7.45
CA ASP A 187 17.60 10.33 6.47
C ASP A 187 17.18 9.75 5.10
N LEU A 188 16.46 8.64 5.11
CA LEU A 188 15.94 8.03 3.90
C LEU A 188 14.98 8.97 3.15
N CYS A 189 14.02 9.57 3.86
CA CYS A 189 13.05 10.48 3.26
C CYS A 189 13.70 11.79 2.75
N GLU A 190 14.75 12.27 3.42
CA GLU A 190 15.49 13.48 3.02
C GLU A 190 16.35 13.22 1.78
N ARG A 191 17.05 12.09 1.73
CA ARG A 191 17.95 11.74 0.62
C ARG A 191 17.20 11.28 -0.63
N TYR A 192 16.01 10.72 -0.46
CA TYR A 192 15.21 10.15 -1.54
C TYR A 192 13.78 10.71 -1.51
N PRO A 193 13.60 11.99 -1.90
CA PRO A 193 12.30 12.66 -1.88
C PRO A 193 11.27 12.03 -2.83
N GLU A 194 11.68 11.14 -3.72
CA GLU A 194 10.80 10.29 -4.54
C GLU A 194 9.98 9.29 -3.71
N ILE A 195 10.42 8.94 -2.48
CA ILE A 195 9.63 8.10 -1.59
C ILE A 195 8.54 8.93 -0.92
N LYS A 196 7.29 8.61 -1.23
CA LYS A 196 6.10 9.34 -0.79
C LYS A 196 5.22 8.57 0.18
N VAL A 197 5.48 7.27 0.39
CA VAL A 197 4.73 6.45 1.33
C VAL A 197 5.66 5.49 2.05
N PHE A 198 5.58 5.48 3.38
CA PHE A 198 6.12 4.45 4.24
C PHE A 198 4.98 3.61 4.81
N VAL A 199 5.11 2.30 4.73
CA VAL A 199 4.14 1.32 5.20
C VAL A 199 4.80 0.44 6.24
N ASP A 200 4.19 0.36 7.42
CA ASP A 200 4.70 -0.37 8.60
C ASP A 200 6.18 -0.08 8.96
N PRO A 201 6.62 1.19 9.03
CA PRO A 201 8.01 1.51 9.38
C PRO A 201 8.40 1.05 10.79
N LEU A 202 7.43 0.98 11.70
CA LEU A 202 7.63 0.62 13.12
C LEU A 202 6.65 -0.48 13.52
N LEU A 203 6.88 -1.12 14.68
CA LEU A 203 5.93 -2.09 15.23
C LEU A 203 4.57 -1.43 15.45
N SER A 204 3.50 -2.14 15.13
CA SER A 204 2.14 -1.61 15.10
C SER A 204 1.64 -0.98 16.42
N HIS A 205 2.16 -1.45 17.55
CA HIS A 205 1.83 -0.94 18.88
C HIS A 205 2.73 0.22 19.35
N ASP A 206 3.76 0.58 18.58
CA ASP A 206 4.71 1.65 18.91
C ASP A 206 4.19 3.04 18.51
N ARG A 207 3.12 3.46 19.20
CA ARG A 207 2.48 4.74 18.96
C ARG A 207 3.44 5.93 19.12
N GLU A 208 4.35 5.87 20.09
CA GLU A 208 5.30 6.95 20.34
C GLU A 208 6.27 7.08 19.15
N GLY A 209 6.84 5.98 18.68
CA GLY A 209 7.71 5.97 17.52
C GLY A 209 7.01 6.47 16.25
N PHE A 210 5.76 6.03 16.01
CA PHE A 210 4.98 6.54 14.87
C PHE A 210 4.72 8.05 14.98
N SER A 211 4.39 8.55 16.18
CA SER A 211 4.19 9.99 16.41
C SER A 211 5.45 10.78 16.11
N LYS A 212 6.61 10.35 16.65
CA LYS A 212 7.92 10.96 16.39
C LYS A 212 8.28 10.97 14.91
N LEU A 213 8.01 9.87 14.21
CA LEU A 213 8.29 9.75 12.78
C LEU A 213 7.37 10.68 11.97
N ASN A 214 6.06 10.59 12.18
CA ASN A 214 5.08 11.36 11.41
C ASN A 214 5.21 12.87 11.64
N GLU A 215 5.60 13.31 12.85
CA GLU A 215 5.92 14.73 13.11
C GLU A 215 7.08 15.23 12.23
N ARG A 216 8.07 14.38 11.95
CA ARG A 216 9.27 14.75 11.19
C ARG A 216 9.11 14.64 9.67
N ILE A 217 8.36 13.66 9.18
CA ILE A 217 8.26 13.37 7.73
C ILE A 217 6.85 13.43 7.15
N GLY A 218 5.81 13.55 7.99
CA GLY A 218 4.41 13.45 7.56
C GLY A 218 3.97 14.52 6.55
N GLY A 219 4.70 15.64 6.49
CA GLY A 219 4.52 16.66 5.45
C GLY A 219 4.97 16.20 4.05
N ASN A 220 5.96 15.32 3.96
CA ASN A 220 6.62 14.93 2.70
C ASN A 220 6.39 13.46 2.31
N CYS A 221 5.99 12.62 3.27
CA CYS A 221 5.80 11.18 3.12
C CYS A 221 4.62 10.71 3.98
N PHE A 222 3.69 9.97 3.39
CA PHE A 222 2.59 9.37 4.15
C PHE A 222 3.10 8.21 5.00
N VAL A 223 2.77 8.22 6.29
CA VAL A 223 3.11 7.15 7.23
C VAL A 223 1.89 6.27 7.46
N ILE A 224 1.95 5.04 7.00
CA ILE A 224 0.84 4.08 7.00
C ILE A 224 1.14 2.94 7.98
N ASN A 225 0.13 2.53 8.73
CA ASN A 225 0.17 1.37 9.61
C ASN A 225 -0.91 0.37 9.17
N GLN A 226 -0.51 -0.75 8.56
CA GLN A 226 -1.44 -1.77 8.05
C GLN A 226 -2.16 -2.49 9.18
N GLU A 227 -1.45 -2.83 10.26
CA GLU A 227 -2.00 -3.59 11.39
C GLU A 227 -3.02 -2.77 12.21
N SER A 228 -3.04 -1.44 12.07
CA SER A 228 -4.07 -0.58 12.69
C SER A 228 -5.48 -0.89 12.19
N PHE A 229 -5.61 -1.47 10.99
CA PHE A 229 -6.86 -2.03 10.46
C PHE A 229 -7.19 -3.39 11.11
N SER A 230 -6.99 -3.48 12.42
CA SER A 230 -7.39 -4.63 13.24
C SER A 230 -8.92 -4.82 13.19
N ASN A 231 -9.39 -6.00 13.60
CA ASN A 231 -10.82 -6.35 13.78
C ASN A 231 -11.58 -5.44 14.78
N ASN A 232 -11.01 -4.31 15.19
CA ASN A 232 -11.60 -3.37 16.13
C ASN A 232 -11.74 -1.95 15.52
N PRO A 233 -12.93 -1.60 15.00
CA PRO A 233 -13.22 -0.27 14.43
C PRO A 233 -12.92 0.89 15.39
N LYS A 234 -13.00 0.67 16.72
CA LYS A 234 -12.73 1.71 17.72
C LYS A 234 -11.24 2.06 17.79
N VAL A 235 -10.36 1.07 17.67
CA VAL A 235 -8.91 1.27 17.67
C VAL A 235 -8.52 2.01 16.40
N LEU A 236 -8.99 1.54 15.24
CA LEU A 236 -8.75 2.18 13.95
C LEU A 236 -9.18 3.65 13.92
N ARG A 237 -10.39 3.96 14.41
CA ARG A 237 -10.87 5.34 14.54
C ARG A 237 -10.00 6.18 15.48
N LYS A 238 -9.59 5.62 16.62
CA LYS A 238 -8.73 6.32 17.58
C LYS A 238 -7.36 6.64 16.97
N THR A 239 -6.73 5.67 16.32
CA THR A 239 -5.45 5.84 15.62
C THR A 239 -5.50 6.97 14.59
N LEU A 240 -6.54 7.00 13.74
CA LEU A 240 -6.71 8.05 12.75
C LEU A 240 -6.99 9.42 13.36
N LYS A 241 -7.82 9.50 14.40
CA LYS A 241 -8.12 10.78 15.07
C LYS A 241 -6.93 11.37 15.81
N GLU A 242 -6.03 10.52 16.30
CA GLU A 242 -4.81 10.95 17.00
C GLU A 242 -3.72 11.42 16.01
N GLY A 243 -3.86 11.14 14.71
CA GLY A 243 -3.07 11.79 13.66
C GLY A 243 -1.59 11.38 13.60
N PHE A 244 -1.17 10.32 14.30
CA PHE A 244 0.21 9.83 14.23
C PHE A 244 0.48 8.93 13.01
N VAL A 245 -0.54 8.68 12.18
CA VAL A 245 -0.45 8.03 10.86
C VAL A 245 -1.33 8.78 9.85
N SER A 246 -0.97 8.71 8.57
CA SER A 246 -1.69 9.37 7.47
C SER A 246 -2.84 8.53 6.91
N GLY A 247 -2.83 7.21 7.12
CA GLY A 247 -3.79 6.31 6.50
C GLY A 247 -3.65 4.86 6.92
N ASN A 248 -4.43 3.99 6.28
CA ASN A 248 -4.50 2.57 6.61
C ASN A 248 -4.62 1.72 5.34
N VAL A 249 -4.34 0.43 5.51
CA VAL A 249 -4.46 -0.58 4.45
C VAL A 249 -5.58 -1.53 4.79
N MET A 250 -6.55 -1.62 3.89
CA MET A 250 -7.59 -2.64 3.90
C MET A 250 -7.11 -3.84 3.08
N LYS A 251 -7.05 -5.02 3.70
CA LYS A 251 -7.06 -6.31 3.01
C LYS A 251 -8.39 -6.99 3.31
N MET A 252 -8.81 -7.91 2.45
CA MET A 252 -10.10 -8.57 2.64
C MET A 252 -10.10 -9.41 3.92
N GLU A 253 -8.95 -10.02 4.25
CA GLU A 253 -8.73 -10.83 5.46
C GLU A 253 -8.78 -10.05 6.78
N ASN A 254 -8.80 -8.72 6.75
CA ASN A 254 -8.94 -7.89 7.96
C ASN A 254 -10.36 -7.91 8.56
N ALA A 255 -11.29 -8.70 8.00
CA ALA A 255 -12.59 -8.96 8.58
C ALA A 255 -13.10 -10.34 8.11
N SER A 256 -14.04 -10.92 8.85
CA SER A 256 -14.63 -12.22 8.49
C SER A 256 -15.76 -12.11 7.47
N THR A 257 -16.30 -10.91 7.21
CA THR A 257 -17.41 -10.71 6.27
C THR A 257 -17.33 -9.37 5.56
N VAL A 258 -17.95 -9.29 4.38
CA VAL A 258 -18.06 -8.05 3.61
C VAL A 258 -18.79 -6.93 4.39
N PRO A 259 -19.92 -7.18 5.08
CA PRO A 259 -20.54 -6.17 5.93
C PRO A 259 -19.65 -5.66 7.08
N GLN A 260 -18.79 -6.51 7.65
CA GLN A 260 -17.84 -6.07 8.68
C GLN A 260 -16.77 -5.11 8.11
N LEU A 261 -16.28 -5.35 6.88
CA LEU A 261 -15.40 -4.40 6.17
C LEU A 261 -16.08 -3.03 6.03
N PHE A 262 -17.36 -3.01 5.63
CA PHE A 262 -18.13 -1.76 5.53
C PHE A 262 -18.35 -1.09 6.90
N GLN A 263 -18.54 -1.85 7.97
CA GLN A 263 -18.63 -1.30 9.33
C GLN A 263 -17.30 -0.64 9.77
N GLN A 264 -16.16 -1.26 9.47
CA GLN A 264 -14.83 -0.68 9.75
C GLN A 264 -14.66 0.64 8.98
N LEU A 265 -15.01 0.68 7.70
CA LEU A 265 -14.93 1.90 6.88
C LEU A 265 -15.87 3.01 7.38
N LYS A 266 -17.11 2.66 7.71
CA LYS A 266 -18.08 3.60 8.25
C LYS A 266 -17.62 4.18 9.59
N ALA A 267 -16.93 3.39 10.40
CA ALA A 267 -16.39 3.85 11.68
C ALA A 267 -15.29 4.90 11.54
N ILE A 268 -14.73 5.10 10.35
CA ILE A 268 -13.67 6.07 10.09
C ILE A 268 -14.01 7.08 9.02
N GLU A 269 -15.26 7.08 8.53
CA GLU A 269 -15.71 7.87 7.38
C GLU A 269 -15.40 9.37 7.54
N ASP A 270 -15.60 9.91 8.74
CA ASP A 270 -15.35 11.32 9.13
C ASP A 270 -13.89 11.62 9.54
N CYS A 271 -12.99 10.63 9.47
CA CYS A 271 -11.59 10.82 9.82
C CYS A 271 -10.76 11.14 8.58
N PRO A 272 -9.86 12.15 8.63
CA PRO A 272 -8.92 12.39 7.54
C PRO A 272 -8.00 11.19 7.42
N ARG A 273 -7.97 10.57 6.23
CA ARG A 273 -7.19 9.35 6.00
C ARG A 273 -6.92 9.14 4.53
N ILE A 274 -5.87 8.36 4.29
CA ILE A 274 -5.63 7.68 3.03
C ILE A 274 -6.03 6.21 3.18
N LEU A 275 -6.76 5.69 2.20
CA LEU A 275 -7.20 4.31 2.14
C LEU A 275 -6.49 3.59 0.99
N PHE A 276 -5.73 2.57 1.36
CA PHE A 276 -5.16 1.61 0.43
C PHE A 276 -5.99 0.34 0.46
N VAL A 277 -6.20 -0.28 -0.70
CA VAL A 277 -6.66 -1.67 -0.79
C VAL A 277 -5.50 -2.52 -1.31
N SER A 278 -5.13 -3.55 -0.55
CA SER A 278 -3.94 -4.37 -0.81
C SER A 278 -4.31 -5.83 -0.98
N PRO A 279 -3.50 -6.60 -1.72
CA PRO A 279 -3.54 -8.06 -1.75
C PRO A 279 -3.38 -8.64 -0.34
N ASN A 280 -3.93 -9.83 -0.12
CA ASN A 280 -3.71 -10.63 1.09
C ASN A 280 -2.27 -11.15 1.12
N GLU A 281 -1.79 -11.66 2.26
CA GLU A 281 -0.44 -12.25 2.32
C GLU A 281 -0.29 -13.48 1.42
N VAL A 282 -1.36 -14.28 1.29
CA VAL A 282 -1.43 -15.41 0.36
C VAL A 282 -2.47 -15.10 -0.71
N GLU A 283 -1.99 -14.91 -1.92
CA GLU A 283 -2.84 -14.51 -3.03
C GLU A 283 -3.53 -15.67 -3.74
N THR A 284 -4.68 -15.35 -4.32
CA THR A 284 -5.47 -16.28 -5.13
C THR A 284 -5.82 -15.65 -6.49
N HIS A 285 -6.43 -16.43 -7.38
CA HIS A 285 -6.89 -15.93 -8.69
C HIS A 285 -8.16 -15.05 -8.60
N GLU A 286 -8.57 -14.70 -7.39
CA GLU A 286 -9.73 -13.86 -7.14
C GLU A 286 -9.37 -12.37 -7.41
N HIS A 287 -10.38 -11.54 -7.73
CA HIS A 287 -10.22 -10.11 -8.05
C HIS A 287 -11.26 -9.20 -7.36
N PHE A 288 -11.95 -9.70 -6.35
CA PHE A 288 -12.93 -9.03 -5.50
C PHE A 288 -12.35 -7.78 -4.87
N MET A 289 -11.07 -7.80 -4.46
CA MET A 289 -10.40 -6.60 -3.94
C MET A 289 -10.46 -5.41 -4.90
N VAL A 290 -10.49 -5.63 -6.22
CA VAL A 290 -10.55 -4.56 -7.23
C VAL A 290 -11.94 -3.93 -7.24
N ASP A 291 -12.99 -4.75 -7.27
CA ASP A 291 -14.37 -4.28 -7.16
C ASP A 291 -14.63 -3.58 -5.82
N MET A 292 -14.06 -4.12 -4.73
CA MET A 292 -14.12 -3.51 -3.41
C MET A 292 -13.43 -2.15 -3.38
N ALA A 293 -12.22 -2.01 -3.93
CA ALA A 293 -11.48 -0.76 -3.96
C ALA A 293 -12.26 0.37 -4.67
N VAL A 294 -12.95 0.04 -5.76
CA VAL A 294 -13.84 0.98 -6.46
C VAL A 294 -15.08 1.29 -5.62
N ALA A 295 -15.73 0.28 -5.04
CA ALA A 295 -16.93 0.47 -4.22
C ALA A 295 -16.70 1.36 -2.99
N VAL A 296 -15.53 1.25 -2.36
CA VAL A 296 -15.17 2.01 -1.16
C VAL A 296 -14.45 3.32 -1.48
N GLN A 297 -14.28 3.63 -2.78
CA GLN A 297 -13.57 4.83 -3.27
C GLN A 297 -12.17 4.98 -2.66
N ALA A 298 -11.40 3.88 -2.64
CA ALA A 298 -10.03 3.88 -2.15
C ALA A 298 -9.14 4.89 -2.90
N ASP A 299 -8.12 5.39 -2.23
CA ASP A 299 -7.12 6.30 -2.82
C ASP A 299 -6.12 5.53 -3.68
N PHE A 300 -5.68 4.38 -3.15
CA PHE A 300 -4.69 3.52 -3.79
C PHE A 300 -5.16 2.07 -3.81
N ILE A 301 -4.76 1.37 -4.88
CA ILE A 301 -4.84 -0.08 -4.96
C ILE A 301 -3.44 -0.62 -5.22
N VAL A 302 -3.01 -1.58 -4.40
CA VAL A 302 -1.70 -2.21 -4.54
C VAL A 302 -1.85 -3.48 -5.36
N PHE A 303 -0.92 -3.70 -6.28
CA PHE A 303 -0.82 -4.93 -7.05
C PHE A 303 0.59 -5.51 -6.94
N GLY A 304 0.69 -6.83 -6.95
CA GLY A 304 1.97 -7.51 -7.18
C GLY A 304 2.42 -7.35 -8.64
N GLY A 305 3.67 -7.69 -8.96
CA GLY A 305 4.23 -7.55 -10.31
C GLY A 305 3.52 -8.43 -11.37
N PRO A 306 3.53 -8.04 -12.67
CA PRO A 306 2.85 -8.72 -13.78
C PRO A 306 3.43 -10.10 -14.17
N GLY A 307 4.31 -10.69 -13.34
CA GLY A 307 4.90 -11.99 -13.57
C GLY A 307 4.00 -13.19 -13.32
N ARG A 308 2.82 -12.98 -12.74
CA ARG A 308 1.94 -14.05 -12.28
C ARG A 308 0.48 -13.81 -12.66
N SER A 309 -0.26 -14.88 -12.92
CA SER A 309 -1.63 -14.82 -13.44
C SER A 309 -2.67 -14.34 -12.44
N ASP A 310 -2.46 -14.58 -11.14
CA ASP A 310 -3.21 -14.00 -10.02
C ASP A 310 -3.17 -12.47 -10.02
N ASN A 311 -2.01 -11.86 -10.27
CA ASN A 311 -1.89 -10.40 -10.40
C ASN A 311 -2.51 -9.88 -11.71
N ILE A 312 -2.22 -10.54 -12.84
CA ILE A 312 -2.74 -10.13 -14.16
C ILE A 312 -4.27 -10.08 -14.16
N ARG A 313 -4.92 -11.03 -13.48
CA ARG A 313 -6.37 -11.07 -13.41
C ARG A 313 -6.97 -9.85 -12.70
N LYS A 314 -6.28 -9.30 -11.70
CA LYS A 314 -6.69 -8.07 -11.01
C LYS A 314 -6.49 -6.83 -11.88
N TYR A 315 -5.39 -6.75 -12.64
CA TYR A 315 -5.20 -5.70 -13.66
C TYR A 315 -6.32 -5.70 -14.70
N ASN A 316 -6.61 -6.88 -15.25
CA ASN A 316 -7.68 -7.05 -16.25
C ASN A 316 -9.04 -6.66 -15.67
N ARG A 317 -9.30 -6.94 -14.39
CA ARG A 317 -10.54 -6.50 -13.75
C ARG A 317 -10.60 -4.98 -13.64
N LEU A 318 -9.51 -4.30 -13.24
CA LEU A 318 -9.50 -2.84 -13.17
C LEU A 318 -9.75 -2.22 -14.55
N GLN A 319 -9.16 -2.79 -15.60
CA GLN A 319 -9.41 -2.39 -16.99
C GLN A 319 -10.88 -2.54 -17.40
N ALA A 320 -11.50 -3.67 -17.05
CA ALA A 320 -12.90 -3.91 -17.33
C ALA A 320 -13.79 -2.88 -16.63
N ILE A 321 -13.53 -2.59 -15.35
CA ILE A 321 -14.30 -1.59 -14.60
C ILE A 321 -14.12 -0.19 -15.20
N GLU A 322 -12.90 0.21 -15.59
CA GLU A 322 -12.67 1.50 -16.27
C GLU A 322 -13.52 1.63 -17.53
N HIS A 323 -13.54 0.58 -18.37
CA HIS A 323 -14.35 0.55 -19.58
C HIS A 323 -15.85 0.63 -19.27
N GLU A 324 -16.33 -0.17 -18.30
CA GLU A 324 -17.73 -0.19 -17.87
C GLU A 324 -18.19 1.19 -17.35
N LEU A 325 -17.39 1.84 -16.50
CA LEU A 325 -17.71 3.18 -15.96
C LEU A 325 -17.74 4.26 -17.06
N ASN A 326 -16.85 4.16 -18.06
CA ASN A 326 -16.87 5.06 -19.22
C ASN A 326 -18.13 4.88 -20.06
N VAL A 327 -18.54 3.63 -20.35
CA VAL A 327 -19.79 3.34 -21.09
C VAL A 327 -21.01 3.88 -20.33
N LEU A 328 -20.99 3.80 -19.00
CA LEU A 328 -22.04 4.34 -18.13
C LEU A 328 -21.98 5.87 -17.98
N ASN A 329 -20.94 6.55 -18.45
CA ASN A 329 -20.68 8.00 -18.29
C ASN A 329 -20.68 8.46 -16.83
N ILE A 330 -20.14 7.64 -15.92
CA ILE A 330 -20.02 7.99 -14.49
C ILE A 330 -18.57 7.97 -13.99
N LEU A 331 -17.59 7.68 -14.86
CA LEU A 331 -16.17 7.74 -14.51
C LEU A 331 -15.73 9.19 -14.28
N VAL A 332 -15.12 9.45 -13.12
CA VAL A 332 -14.44 10.72 -12.84
C VAL A 332 -12.96 10.47 -12.55
N HIS A 333 -12.11 11.38 -13.03
CA HIS A 333 -10.68 11.32 -12.78
C HIS A 333 -10.36 11.87 -11.39
N LYS A 334 -9.53 11.13 -10.66
CA LYS A 334 -9.01 11.50 -9.35
C LYS A 334 -7.51 11.69 -9.47
N GLU A 335 -7.01 12.83 -8.99
CA GLU A 335 -5.57 13.06 -8.93
C GLU A 335 -4.92 12.12 -7.92
N PRO A 336 -3.75 11.52 -8.25
CA PRO A 336 -2.98 10.77 -7.28
C PRO A 336 -2.66 11.64 -6.06
N LEU A 337 -2.92 11.10 -4.87
CA LEU A 337 -2.54 11.79 -3.63
C LEU A 337 -1.02 11.76 -3.48
N ILE A 338 -0.40 12.93 -3.41
CA ILE A 338 1.04 13.06 -3.15
C ILE A 338 1.17 14.03 -1.98
N PRO A 339 1.96 13.69 -0.93
CA PRO A 339 2.25 14.66 0.12
C PRO A 339 2.93 15.87 -0.53
N LEU A 340 2.33 17.05 -0.37
CA LEU A 340 2.90 18.30 -0.85
C LEU A 340 4.01 18.72 0.12
N HIS A 341 5.17 19.13 -0.41
CA HIS A 341 6.20 19.75 0.41
C HIS A 341 5.59 20.92 1.18
N THR A 342 5.41 20.73 2.48
CA THR A 342 5.13 21.82 3.39
C THR A 342 6.50 22.35 3.77
N ASP A 343 6.87 23.49 3.19
CA ASP A 343 7.86 24.34 3.84
C ASP A 343 7.35 24.56 5.27
N ALA A 344 8.20 24.27 6.26
CA ALA A 344 7.87 24.45 7.66
C ALA A 344 7.18 25.81 7.87
N PRO A 345 6.18 25.92 8.77
CA PRO A 345 5.46 27.18 8.94
C PRO A 345 6.47 28.29 9.27
N THR A 346 6.63 29.22 8.33
CA THR A 346 7.32 30.49 8.55
C THR A 346 6.75 31.08 9.83
N GLU A 347 7.62 31.32 10.81
CA GLU A 347 7.25 31.95 12.07
C GLU A 347 6.39 33.18 11.76
N LEU A 348 5.16 33.18 12.29
CA LEU A 348 4.28 34.34 12.25
C LEU A 348 5.07 35.52 12.84
N GLU A 349 5.36 36.50 11.99
CA GLU A 349 5.89 37.79 12.41
C GLU A 349 5.08 38.27 13.61
N SER A 350 5.78 38.40 14.74
CA SER A 350 5.25 39.02 15.93
C SER A 350 5.02 40.49 15.62
N GLY A 351 3.77 40.81 15.24
CA GLY A 351 3.30 42.18 15.14
C GLY A 351 3.48 42.85 16.49
N GLU A 352 4.47 43.74 16.58
CA GLU A 352 4.64 44.68 17.67
C GLU A 352 3.35 45.50 17.81
N ASN A 353 2.67 45.32 18.94
CA ASN A 353 1.57 46.17 19.36
C ASN A 353 2.13 47.56 19.71
N THR A 354 1.83 48.54 18.89
CA THR A 354 1.79 49.95 19.27
C THR A 354 0.68 50.17 20.31
N THR A 355 1.06 50.57 21.52
CA THR A 355 0.31 51.50 22.39
C THR A 355 1.28 52.28 23.25
#